data_AF-A0AA48KQ95-F1
#
_entry.id   AF-A0AA48KQ95-F1
#
_cell.length_a   1.000
_cell.length_b   1.000
_cell.length_c   1.000
_cell.angle_alpha   90.00
_cell.angle_beta   90.00
_cell.angle_gamma   90.00
#
_symmetry.space_group_name_H-M   'P 1'
#
loop_
_entity.id
_entity.type
_entity.pdbx_description
1 polymer ?
#
loop_
_entity_poly.entity_id
_entity_poly.type
_entity_poly.pdbx_seq_one_letter_code
_entity_poly.pdbx_strand_id
1 'polypeptide(L)'
;MGGEGSMMHAIKSMKLNRSMLKKRKLKSKDDVYGTKNVTELYFKKSTQRDIARIRKKMFIQKEKEKRHMIYAVIATIIFFFILYLLLIP
;
A
#
# COMPACT_ATOMS: atom_id res chain seq x y z
N MET A 1 53.44 -12.58 18.22
CA MET A 1 52.43 -12.23 19.24
C MET A 1 51.37 -11.35 18.58
N GLY A 2 50.16 -11.83 18.36
CA GLY A 2 49.14 -11.03 17.66
C GLY A 2 47.75 -11.67 17.52
N GLY A 3 47.65 -13.00 17.69
CA GLY A 3 46.36 -13.71 17.60
C GLY A 3 45.60 -13.82 18.93
N GLU A 4 46.31 -13.96 20.05
CA GLU A 4 45.72 -14.33 21.35
C GLU A 4 44.80 -13.23 21.92
N GLY A 5 45.19 -11.95 21.78
CA GLY A 5 44.38 -10.81 22.21
C GLY A 5 43.10 -10.64 21.38
N SER A 6 43.19 -10.86 20.07
CA SER A 6 42.04 -10.81 19.16
C SER A 6 41.05 -11.93 19.43
N MET A 7 41.55 -13.15 19.72
CA MET A 7 40.71 -14.28 20.11
C MET A 7 40.01 -14.02 21.44
N MET A 8 40.70 -13.45 22.43
CA MET A 8 40.11 -13.09 23.72
C MET A 8 39.02 -12.02 23.58
N HIS A 9 39.22 -11.02 22.72
CA HIS A 9 38.21 -10.02 22.41
C HIS A 9 36.98 -10.62 21.70
N ALA A 10 37.20 -11.53 20.75
CA ALA A 10 36.11 -12.21 20.06
C ALA A 10 35.24 -13.02 21.04
N ILE A 11 35.86 -13.73 21.99
CA ILE A 11 35.13 -14.50 23.01
C ILE A 11 34.30 -13.58 23.92
N LYS A 12 34.87 -12.45 24.37
CA LYS A 12 34.13 -11.46 25.18
C LYS A 12 32.95 -10.86 24.40
N SER A 13 33.17 -10.47 23.14
CA SER A 13 32.12 -9.95 22.26
C SER A 13 31.00 -10.96 22.04
N MET A 14 31.33 -12.23 21.81
CA MET A 14 30.32 -13.29 21.68
C MET A 14 29.50 -13.49 22.96
N LYS A 15 30.15 -13.47 24.13
CA LYS A 15 29.47 -13.62 25.42
C LYS A 15 28.52 -12.46 25.70
N LEU A 16 28.96 -11.23 25.40
CA LEU A 16 28.13 -10.03 25.53
C LEU A 16 26.94 -10.06 24.56
N ASN A 17 27.16 -10.39 23.27
CA ASN A 17 26.09 -10.52 22.28
C ASN A 17 25.06 -11.59 22.69
N ARG A 18 25.51 -12.73 23.22
CA ARG A 18 24.62 -13.78 23.73
C ARG A 18 23.82 -13.32 24.96
N SER A 19 24.40 -12.50 25.82
CA SER A 19 23.68 -11.91 26.96
C SER A 19 22.62 -10.89 26.52
N MET A 20 22.87 -10.15 25.43
CA MET A 20 21.91 -9.21 24.86
C MET A 20 20.71 -9.91 24.22
N LEU A 21 20.93 -11.05 23.57
CA LEU A 21 19.85 -11.90 23.03
C LEU A 21 18.91 -12.40 24.13
N LYS A 22 19.45 -12.77 25.31
CA LYS A 22 18.64 -13.20 26.46
C LYS A 22 17.83 -12.06 27.10
N LYS A 23 18.26 -10.81 26.93
CA LYS A 23 17.55 -9.61 27.43
C LYS A 23 16.51 -9.07 26.44
N ARG A 24 16.47 -9.58 25.20
CA ARG A 24 15.45 -9.24 24.21
C ARG A 24 14.14 -9.91 24.62
N LYS A 25 13.25 -9.16 25.29
CA LYS A 25 11.84 -9.57 25.38
C LYS A 25 11.27 -9.62 23.96
N LEU A 26 10.64 -10.73 23.59
CA LEU A 26 9.89 -10.82 22.33
C LEU A 26 8.77 -9.80 22.40
N LYS A 27 8.96 -8.67 21.70
CA LYS A 27 7.94 -7.62 21.63
C LYS A 27 6.78 -8.16 20.80
N SER A 28 5.58 -8.14 21.36
CA SER A 28 4.39 -8.43 20.58
C SER A 28 4.19 -7.31 19.54
N LYS A 29 3.38 -7.55 18.50
CA LYS A 29 3.03 -6.48 17.55
C LYS A 29 2.44 -5.26 18.28
N ASP A 30 1.70 -5.47 19.35
CA ASP A 30 1.06 -4.40 20.11
C ASP A 30 2.08 -3.58 20.93
N ASP A 31 3.22 -4.18 21.33
CA ASP A 31 4.33 -3.45 21.98
C ASP A 31 5.10 -2.55 21.01
N VAL A 32 5.05 -2.86 19.71
CA VAL A 32 5.78 -2.13 18.65
C VAL A 32 4.89 -1.08 18.00
N TYR A 33 3.63 -1.44 17.71
CA TYR A 33 2.70 -0.59 16.96
C TYR A 33 1.65 0.07 17.85
N GLY A 34 1.66 -0.20 19.16
CA GLY A 34 0.63 0.22 20.09
C GLY A 34 -0.65 -0.61 19.92
N THR A 35 -1.52 -0.56 20.91
CA THR A 35 -2.89 -1.05 20.76
C THR A 35 -3.58 -0.24 19.66
N LYS A 36 -4.30 -0.90 18.74
CA LYS A 36 -5.22 -0.21 17.83
C LYS A 36 -6.18 0.63 18.67
N ASN A 37 -5.90 1.92 18.81
CA ASN A 37 -6.93 2.87 19.20
C ASN A 37 -7.95 2.81 18.08
N VAL A 38 -9.02 2.06 18.30
CA VAL A 38 -10.20 2.05 17.43
C VAL A 38 -10.80 3.42 17.61
N THR A 39 -10.27 4.40 16.89
CA THR A 39 -10.91 5.70 16.75
C THR A 39 -12.19 5.42 15.98
N GLU A 40 -13.27 5.21 16.71
CA GLU A 40 -14.61 5.18 16.14
C GLU A 40 -14.86 6.55 15.52
N LEU A 41 -14.72 6.64 14.20
CA LEU A 41 -15.07 7.86 13.47
C LEU A 41 -16.59 8.00 13.51
N TYR A 42 -17.08 8.87 14.38
CA TYR A 42 -18.47 9.29 14.40
C TYR A 42 -18.73 10.20 13.20
N PHE A 43 -19.08 9.61 12.06
CA PHE A 43 -19.48 10.37 10.89
C PHE A 43 -20.83 11.04 11.12
N LYS A 44 -20.91 12.33 10.79
CA LYS A 44 -22.18 13.05 10.76
C LYS A 44 -23.11 12.40 9.73
N LYS A 45 -24.36 12.09 10.12
CA LYS A 45 -25.38 11.61 9.20
C LYS A 45 -25.62 12.68 8.11
N SER A 46 -25.52 12.28 6.84
CA SER A 46 -25.74 13.17 5.70
C SER A 46 -27.20 13.62 5.63
N THR A 47 -27.44 14.91 5.38
CA THR A 47 -28.80 15.44 5.19
C THR A 47 -29.34 14.99 3.82
N GLN A 48 -30.66 14.88 3.65
CA GLN A 48 -31.26 14.56 2.35
C GLN A 48 -30.81 15.52 1.23
N ARG A 49 -30.59 16.80 1.55
CA ARG A 49 -30.05 17.80 0.62
C ARG A 49 -28.63 17.47 0.15
N ASP A 50 -27.79 16.93 1.04
CA ASP A 50 -26.42 16.54 0.71
C ASP A 50 -26.41 15.33 -0.21
N ILE A 51 -27.28 14.36 0.07
CA ILE A 51 -27.48 13.17 -0.76
C ILE A 51 -27.93 13.57 -2.18
N ALA A 52 -28.90 14.49 -2.30
CA ALA A 52 -29.36 14.98 -3.59
C ALA A 52 -28.25 15.69 -4.38
N ARG A 53 -27.41 16.49 -3.69
CA ARG A 53 -26.27 17.18 -4.31
C ARG A 53 -25.22 16.18 -4.82
N ILE A 54 -24.93 15.12 -4.04
CA ILE A 54 -24.00 14.05 -4.44
C ILE A 54 -24.55 13.31 -5.66
N ARG A 55 -25.83 12.93 -5.67
CA ARG A 55 -26.46 12.26 -6.81
C ARG A 55 -26.35 13.08 -8.10
N LYS A 56 -26.60 14.39 -8.01
CA LYS A 56 -26.46 15.30 -9.17
C LYS A 56 -25.02 15.32 -9.69
N LYS A 57 -24.03 15.40 -8.79
CA LYS A 57 -22.60 15.35 -9.17
C LYS A 57 -22.23 14.01 -9.82
N MET A 58 -22.70 12.90 -9.27
CA MET A 58 -22.46 11.56 -9.83
C MET A 58 -23.03 11.40 -11.24
N PHE A 59 -24.25 11.91 -11.48
CA PHE A 59 -24.86 11.84 -12.80
C PHE A 59 -24.04 12.59 -13.86
N ILE A 60 -23.60 13.81 -13.54
CA ILE A 60 -22.78 14.64 -14.43
C ILE A 60 -21.42 13.97 -14.71
N GLN A 61 -20.79 13.34 -13.71
CA GLN A 61 -19.53 12.63 -13.91
C GLN A 61 -19.72 11.40 -14.80
N LYS A 62 -20.77 10.62 -14.57
CA LYS A 62 -21.07 9.41 -15.35
C LYS A 62 -21.25 9.70 -16.84
N GLU A 63 -21.85 10.82 -17.20
CA GLU A 63 -21.99 11.21 -18.61
C GLU A 63 -20.64 11.55 -19.26
N LYS A 64 -19.72 12.19 -18.52
CA LYS A 64 -18.37 12.48 -19.02
C LYS A 64 -17.57 11.19 -19.18
N GLU A 65 -17.61 10.32 -18.19
CA GLU A 65 -16.93 9.02 -18.22
C GLU A 65 -17.42 8.13 -19.36
N LYS A 66 -18.73 8.10 -19.63
CA LYS A 66 -19.28 7.37 -20.78
C LYS A 66 -18.68 7.82 -22.11
N ARG A 67 -18.52 9.12 -22.32
CA ARG A 67 -17.88 9.64 -23.54
C ARG A 67 -16.42 9.20 -23.64
N HIS A 68 -15.66 9.31 -22.56
CA HIS A 68 -14.28 8.84 -22.53
C HIS A 68 -14.17 7.32 -22.75
N MET A 69 -15.08 6.53 -22.19
CA MET A 69 -15.13 5.08 -22.38
C MET A 69 -15.41 4.72 -23.84
N ILE A 70 -16.34 5.42 -24.50
CA ILE A 70 -16.64 5.21 -25.92
C ILE A 70 -15.42 5.53 -26.79
N TYR A 71 -14.75 6.66 -26.55
CA TYR A 71 -13.52 7.00 -27.28
C TYR A 71 -12.40 5.98 -27.05
N ALA A 72 -12.24 5.49 -25.82
CA ALA A 72 -11.26 4.47 -25.50
C ALA A 72 -11.54 3.16 -26.24
N VAL A 73 -12.80 2.72 -26.30
CA VAL A 73 -13.21 1.51 -27.05
C VAL A 73 -12.98 1.66 -28.55
N ILE A 74 -13.29 2.83 -29.13
CA ILE A 74 -13.02 3.08 -30.55
C ILE A 74 -11.51 3.05 -30.81
N ALA A 75 -10.71 3.70 -29.95
CA ALA A 75 -9.26 3.73 -30.09
C ALA A 75 -8.64 2.32 -29.99
N THR A 76 -9.12 1.47 -29.08
CA THR A 76 -8.63 0.09 -28.99
C THR A 76 -8.97 -0.73 -30.23
N ILE A 77 -10.18 -0.61 -30.76
CA ILE A 77 -10.58 -1.28 -32.01
C ILE A 77 -9.66 -0.85 -33.18
N ILE A 78 -9.45 0.46 -33.34
CA ILE A 78 -8.57 0.99 -34.39
C ILE A 78 -7.14 0.48 -34.21
N PHE A 79 -6.62 0.49 -32.98
CA PHE A 79 -5.28 0.00 -32.68
C PHE A 79 -5.11 -1.47 -33.06
N PHE A 80 -6.06 -2.34 -32.69
CA PHE A 80 -6.03 -3.75 -33.07
C PHE A 80 -6.18 -3.95 -34.58
N PHE A 81 -6.99 -3.13 -35.25
CA PHE A 81 -7.14 -3.18 -36.70
C PHE A 81 -5.84 -2.84 -37.44
N ILE A 82 -5.13 -1.80 -36.99
CA ILE A 82 -3.82 -1.42 -37.53
C ILE A 82 -2.80 -2.54 -37.29
N LEU A 83 -2.76 -3.11 -36.09
CA LEU A 83 -1.88 -4.24 -35.78
C LEU A 83 -2.17 -5.45 -36.68
N TYR A 84 -3.44 -5.77 -36.93
CA TYR A 84 -3.84 -6.85 -37.81
C TYR A 84 -3.32 -6.64 -39.25
N LEU A 85 -3.47 -5.43 -39.80
CA LEU A 85 -2.96 -5.08 -41.14
C LEU A 85 -1.44 -5.11 -41.25
N LEU A 86 -0.71 -4.84 -40.15
CA LEU A 86 0.75 -4.85 -40.15
C LEU A 86 1.29 -6.28 -39.98
N LEU A 87 0.61 -7.12 -39.19
CA LEU A 87 1.05 -8.49 -38.88
C LEU A 87 0.73 -9.49 -40.00
N ILE A 88 -0.31 -9.22 -40.80
CA ILE A 88 -0.68 -10.03 -41.97
C ILE A 88 -0.21 -9.28 -43.21
N PRO A 89 0.94 -9.67 -43.81
CA PRO A 89 1.39 -9.10 -45.07
C PRO A 89 0.46 -9.44 -46.24
#